data_AF-A0A645IID3-F1
#
_entry.id   AF-A0A645IID3-F1
#
_cell.length_a   1.000
_cell.length_b   1.000
_cell.length_c   1.000
_cell.angle_alpha   90.00
_cell.angle_beta   90.00
_cell.angle_gamma   90.00
#
_symmetry.space_group_name_H-M   'P 1'
#
loop_
_entity.id
_entity.type
_entity.pdbx_description
1 polymer ?
#
loop_
_entity_poly.entity_id
_entity_poly.type
_entity_poly.pdbx_seq_one_letter_code
_entity_poly.pdbx_strand_id
1 'polypeptide(L)'
;MGKLFSHSFGVAKGSKSSPAKRAKTAAPLKPKSLLFDKEHVFYDKHVCFTGRFQKLKRNDLAQLVVDVGGHFDANLSYETLYLVVADSDWRKIGTPSESRKIQAVRELQGSGHNLTMLSESDFLRNFLKE
;
A
#
# COMPACT_ATOMS: atom_id res chain seq x y z
N MET A 1 51.69 12.44 -3.15
CA MET A 1 50.33 11.91 -3.35
C MET A 1 49.95 11.07 -2.13
N GLY A 2 48.77 11.30 -1.54
CA GLY A 2 48.16 10.38 -0.59
C GLY A 2 48.33 10.73 0.89
N LYS A 3 47.28 11.31 1.48
CA LYS A 3 46.47 10.66 2.53
C LYS A 3 45.15 11.41 2.62
N LEU A 4 44.18 10.82 1.93
CA LEU A 4 42.78 11.19 1.89
C LEU A 4 42.16 10.74 3.23
N PHE A 5 41.45 11.65 3.90
CA PHE A 5 40.67 11.48 5.14
C PHE A 5 41.43 11.58 6.48
N SER A 6 41.20 12.70 7.18
CA SER A 6 41.64 13.00 8.55
C SER A 6 40.55 12.77 9.61
N HIS A 7 39.60 11.87 9.36
CA HIS A 7 38.59 11.50 10.33
C HIS A 7 38.82 10.05 10.75
N SER A 8 39.18 9.83 12.02
CA SER A 8 39.11 8.50 12.63
C SER A 8 37.65 8.06 12.64
N PHE A 9 37.33 7.01 11.88
CA PHE A 9 36.10 6.25 12.10
C PHE A 9 36.19 5.63 13.49
N GLY A 10 35.62 6.32 14.49
CA GLY A 10 35.46 5.77 15.82
C GLY A 10 34.58 4.52 15.77
N VAL A 11 34.97 3.48 16.51
CA VAL A 11 34.15 2.29 16.71
C VAL A 11 32.83 2.73 17.37
N ALA A 12 31.75 2.72 16.61
CA ALA A 12 30.42 2.95 17.14
C ALA A 12 30.11 1.85 18.17
N LYS A 13 29.86 2.24 19.42
CA LYS A 13 29.40 1.33 20.48
C LYS A 13 28.13 0.63 20.00
N GLY A 14 28.20 -0.70 19.88
CA GLY A 14 27.12 -1.54 19.39
C GLY A 14 25.85 -1.40 20.22
N SER A 15 24.79 -0.89 19.61
CA SER A 15 23.43 -1.07 20.08
C SER A 15 23.06 -2.54 19.87
N LYS A 16 22.73 -3.27 20.95
CA LYS A 16 22.14 -4.61 20.85
C LYS A 16 20.81 -4.50 20.08
N SER A 17 20.80 -4.88 18.81
CA SER A 17 19.56 -5.05 18.06
C SER A 17 18.88 -6.32 18.58
N SER A 18 17.72 -6.19 19.24
CA SER A 18 16.88 -7.35 19.50
C SER A 18 16.43 -7.94 18.16
N PRO A 19 16.46 -9.27 17.97
CA PRO A 19 16.01 -9.89 16.75
C PRO A 19 14.55 -9.51 16.50
N ALA A 20 14.27 -8.97 15.32
CA ALA A 20 12.92 -8.63 14.89
C ALA A 20 12.04 -9.88 15.03
N LYS A 21 10.96 -9.80 15.82
CA LYS A 21 9.96 -10.87 15.89
C LYS A 21 9.46 -11.11 14.47
N ARG A 22 9.74 -12.31 13.94
CA ARG A 22 9.22 -12.78 12.64
C ARG A 22 7.70 -12.65 12.70
N ALA A 23 7.15 -11.70 11.94
CA ALA A 23 5.71 -11.50 11.87
C ALA A 23 5.05 -12.81 11.40
N LYS A 24 3.96 -13.22 12.06
CA LYS A 24 3.14 -14.34 11.61
C LYS A 24 2.77 -14.06 10.14
N THR A 25 3.23 -14.91 9.22
CA THR A 25 2.85 -14.84 7.81
C THR A 25 1.34 -14.90 7.74
N ALA A 26 0.71 -13.83 7.25
CA ALA A 26 -0.72 -13.82 7.00
C ALA A 26 -1.05 -14.99 6.06
N ALA A 27 -2.18 -15.65 6.29
CA ALA A 27 -2.62 -16.72 5.40
C ALA A 27 -2.71 -16.19 3.95
N PRO A 28 -2.34 -17.00 2.95
CA PRO A 28 -2.45 -16.59 1.56
C PRO A 28 -3.91 -16.29 1.22
N LEU A 29 -4.17 -15.13 0.61
CA LEU A 29 -5.49 -14.76 0.12
C LEU A 29 -5.89 -15.73 -1.00
N LYS A 30 -7.11 -16.24 -0.95
CA LYS A 30 -7.66 -17.13 -1.97
C LYS A 30 -9.05 -16.64 -2.36
N PRO A 31 -9.38 -16.54 -3.65
CA PRO A 31 -10.69 -16.10 -4.08
C PRO A 31 -11.76 -17.12 -3.65
N LYS A 32 -12.95 -16.64 -3.31
CA LYS A 32 -14.10 -17.50 -2.99
C LYS A 32 -14.68 -18.24 -4.20
N SER A 33 -14.51 -17.68 -5.40
CA SER A 33 -15.03 -18.18 -6.67
C SER A 33 -13.94 -18.15 -7.73
N LEU A 34 -14.03 -19.02 -8.73
CA LEU A 34 -13.22 -18.96 -9.96
C LEU A 34 -13.95 -18.24 -11.10
N LEU A 35 -15.24 -17.93 -10.90
CA LEU A 35 -16.02 -17.09 -11.78
C LEU A 35 -15.96 -15.66 -11.25
N PHE A 36 -15.25 -14.80 -11.98
CA PHE A 36 -15.05 -13.40 -11.67
C PHE A 36 -15.90 -12.50 -12.58
N ASP A 37 -16.36 -11.40 -12.02
CA ASP A 37 -17.01 -10.33 -12.77
C ASP A 37 -15.94 -9.50 -13.50
N LYS A 38 -15.83 -9.70 -14.82
CA LYS A 38 -14.84 -9.00 -15.65
C LYS A 38 -15.16 -7.52 -15.86
N GLU A 39 -16.38 -7.10 -15.57
CA GLU A 39 -16.80 -5.70 -15.67
C GLU A 39 -16.48 -4.92 -14.39
N HIS A 40 -16.05 -5.61 -13.32
CA HIS A 40 -15.68 -4.97 -12.08
C HIS A 40 -14.44 -4.08 -12.25
N VAL A 41 -14.48 -2.87 -11.70
CA VAL A 41 -13.41 -1.85 -11.84
C VAL A 41 -12.02 -2.32 -11.38
N PHE A 42 -11.99 -3.28 -10.46
CA PHE A 42 -10.77 -3.88 -9.91
C PHE A 42 -10.40 -5.24 -10.51
N TYR A 43 -11.17 -5.76 -11.48
CA TYR A 43 -10.85 -7.02 -12.13
C TYR A 43 -9.51 -6.91 -12.89
N ASP A 44 -8.60 -7.84 -12.60
CA ASP A 44 -7.23 -7.88 -13.15
C ASP A 44 -6.42 -6.60 -12.91
N LYS A 45 -6.78 -5.84 -11.86
CA LYS A 45 -6.08 -4.60 -11.48
C LYS A 45 -5.30 -4.82 -10.19
N HIS A 46 -4.11 -4.23 -10.13
CA HIS A 46 -3.29 -4.23 -8.92
C HIS A 46 -3.70 -3.08 -8.00
N VAL A 47 -4.01 -3.44 -6.75
CA VAL A 47 -4.51 -2.55 -5.72
C VAL A 47 -3.59 -2.60 -4.50
N CYS A 48 -3.07 -1.45 -4.10
CA CYS A 48 -2.27 -1.27 -2.89
C CYS A 48 -3.06 -0.47 -1.85
N PHE A 49 -2.79 -0.72 -0.58
CA PHE A 49 -3.47 -0.03 0.53
C PHE A 49 -2.51 0.82 1.38
N THR A 50 -3.02 1.92 1.95
CA THR A 50 -2.30 2.75 2.91
C THR A 50 -3.19 3.23 4.07
N GLY A 51 -2.57 3.46 5.23
CA GLY A 51 -3.23 4.01 6.42
C GLY A 51 -3.84 2.98 7.37
N ARG A 52 -4.76 3.41 8.24
CA ARG A 52 -5.49 2.53 9.15
C ARG A 52 -6.98 2.56 8.84
N PHE A 53 -7.47 1.53 8.16
CA PHE A 53 -8.89 1.34 7.86
C PHE A 53 -9.69 1.15 9.15
N GLN A 54 -10.87 1.77 9.19
CA GLN A 54 -11.73 1.75 10.38
C GLN A 54 -12.95 0.86 10.17
N LYS A 55 -13.48 0.77 8.94
CA LYS A 55 -14.70 0.03 8.64
C LYS A 55 -14.46 -1.48 8.56
N LEU A 56 -13.39 -1.88 7.89
CA LEU A 56 -12.99 -3.28 7.71
C LEU A 56 -11.51 -3.47 8.03
N LYS A 57 -11.11 -4.71 8.39
CA LYS A 57 -9.69 -5.00 8.54
C LYS A 57 -9.04 -5.01 7.18
N ARG A 58 -7.74 -4.69 7.14
CA ARG A 58 -6.93 -4.73 5.91
C ARG A 58 -7.04 -6.07 5.16
N ASN A 59 -7.08 -7.19 5.88
CA ASN A 59 -7.22 -8.51 5.28
C ASN A 59 -8.60 -8.71 4.63
N ASP A 60 -9.66 -8.17 5.24
CA ASP A 60 -11.02 -8.28 4.70
C ASP A 60 -11.15 -7.46 3.41
N LEU A 61 -10.58 -6.25 3.39
CA LEU A 61 -10.49 -5.43 2.19
C LEU A 61 -9.69 -6.10 1.07
N ALA A 62 -8.57 -6.74 1.42
CA ALA A 62 -7.75 -7.46 0.45
C ALA A 62 -8.50 -8.68 -0.10
N GLN A 63 -9.29 -9.34 0.74
CA GLN A 63 -10.16 -10.44 0.31
C GLN A 63 -11.23 -9.98 -0.68
N LEU A 64 -11.82 -8.78 -0.51
CA LEU A 64 -12.77 -8.22 -1.47
C LEU A 64 -12.14 -8.03 -2.85
N VAL A 65 -10.90 -7.51 -2.91
CA VAL A 65 -10.16 -7.34 -4.17
C VAL A 65 -9.93 -8.68 -4.85
N VAL A 66 -9.47 -9.69 -4.11
CA VAL A 66 -9.19 -11.03 -4.66
C VAL A 66 -10.48 -11.74 -5.07
N ASP A 67 -11.58 -11.54 -4.34
CA ASP A 67 -12.89 -12.13 -4.64
C ASP A 67 -13.46 -11.63 -5.99
N VAL A 68 -13.08 -10.43 -6.43
CA VAL A 68 -13.45 -9.90 -7.76
C VAL A 68 -12.37 -10.13 -8.82
N GLY A 69 -11.35 -10.94 -8.54
CA GLY A 69 -10.27 -11.25 -9.48
C GLY A 69 -9.22 -10.14 -9.64
N GLY A 70 -9.12 -9.23 -8.67
CA GLY A 70 -8.04 -8.25 -8.60
C GLY A 70 -6.82 -8.78 -7.84
N HIS A 71 -5.71 -8.04 -7.94
CA HIS A 71 -4.44 -8.38 -7.30
C HIS A 71 -4.18 -7.43 -6.13
N PHE A 72 -3.93 -7.96 -4.94
CA PHE A 72 -3.57 -7.15 -3.77
C PHE A 72 -2.05 -7.09 -3.59
N ASP A 73 -1.51 -5.87 -3.62
CA ASP A 73 -0.10 -5.60 -3.38
C ASP A 73 0.11 -4.94 -1.99
N ALA A 74 1.02 -5.50 -1.19
CA ALA A 74 1.35 -4.93 0.11
C ALA A 74 2.15 -3.61 0.00
N ASN A 75 2.90 -3.46 -1.09
CA ASN A 75 3.73 -2.30 -1.39
C ASN A 75 3.39 -1.78 -2.77
N LEU A 76 3.62 -0.48 -2.99
CA LEU A 76 3.49 0.10 -4.32
C LEU A 76 4.48 -0.56 -5.27
N SER A 77 3.98 -1.03 -6.40
CA SER A 77 4.76 -1.50 -7.55
C SER A 77 4.44 -0.65 -8.77
N TYR A 78 5.21 -0.80 -9.85
CA TYR A 78 4.88 -0.20 -11.14
C TYR A 78 3.60 -0.79 -11.75
N GLU A 79 3.18 -1.97 -11.33
CA GLU A 79 1.94 -2.59 -11.82
C GLU A 79 0.72 -2.05 -11.08
N THR A 80 0.90 -1.44 -9.89
CA THR A 80 -0.19 -0.89 -9.10
C THR A 80 -0.91 0.23 -9.84
N LEU A 81 -2.22 0.02 -10.05
CA LEU A 81 -3.11 0.98 -10.70
C LEU A 81 -4.00 1.72 -9.71
N TYR A 82 -4.24 1.15 -8.52
CA TYR A 82 -5.06 1.78 -7.48
C TYR A 82 -4.34 1.84 -6.14
N LEU A 83 -4.36 3.01 -5.51
CA LEU A 83 -4.01 3.17 -4.10
C LEU A 83 -5.28 3.49 -3.30
N VAL A 84 -5.70 2.57 -2.42
CA VAL A 84 -6.77 2.83 -1.46
C VAL A 84 -6.20 3.40 -0.17
N VAL A 85 -6.71 4.56 0.23
CA VAL A 85 -6.24 5.32 1.39
C VAL A 85 -7.32 5.30 2.45
N ALA A 86 -6.96 4.93 3.68
CA ALA A 86 -7.86 5.03 4.82
C ALA A 86 -8.41 6.47 4.96
N ASP A 87 -9.69 6.63 5.31
CA ASP A 87 -10.36 7.94 5.33
C ASP A 87 -9.66 8.94 6.27
N SER A 88 -9.03 8.47 7.35
CA SER A 88 -8.25 9.30 8.27
C SER A 88 -7.02 9.93 7.62
N ASP A 89 -6.38 9.22 6.69
CA ASP A 89 -5.19 9.71 5.98
C ASP A 89 -5.58 10.45 4.70
N TRP A 90 -6.73 10.13 4.11
CA TRP A 90 -7.31 10.89 3.01
C TRP A 90 -7.48 12.37 3.38
N ARG A 91 -7.98 12.66 4.58
CA ARG A 91 -8.15 14.04 5.09
C ARG A 91 -6.84 14.81 5.27
N LYS A 92 -5.70 14.12 5.32
CA LYS A 92 -4.37 14.73 5.50
C LYS A 92 -3.68 15.01 4.18
N ILE A 93 -4.26 14.59 3.06
CA ILE A 93 -3.70 14.82 1.73
C ILE A 93 -3.58 16.33 1.48
N GLY A 94 -2.41 16.78 1.04
CA GLY A 94 -2.10 18.20 0.84
C GLY A 94 -1.76 18.98 2.12
N THR A 95 -1.69 18.32 3.28
CA THR A 95 -1.25 18.93 4.54
C THR A 95 0.20 18.55 4.86
N PRO A 96 0.88 19.25 5.80
CA PRO A 96 2.20 18.84 6.27
C PRO A 96 2.24 17.44 6.94
N SER A 97 1.08 16.90 7.32
CA SER A 97 0.95 15.56 7.92
C SER A 97 0.65 14.46 6.89
N GLU A 98 0.84 14.74 5.60
CA GLU A 98 0.68 13.76 4.52
C GLU A 98 1.70 12.61 4.64
N SER A 99 1.26 11.39 4.32
CA SER A 99 2.14 10.22 4.38
C SER A 99 3.12 10.17 3.20
N ARG A 100 4.33 9.67 3.43
CA ARG A 100 5.35 9.46 2.38
C ARG A 100 4.85 8.60 1.21
N LYS A 101 3.97 7.62 1.48
CA LYS A 101 3.41 6.75 0.43
C LYS A 101 2.48 7.52 -0.51
N ILE A 102 1.74 8.50 0.01
CA ILE A 102 0.88 9.38 -0.80
C ILE A 102 1.74 10.33 -1.64
N GLN A 103 2.80 10.90 -1.06
CA GLN A 103 3.77 11.73 -1.78
C GLN A 103 4.39 10.96 -2.96
N ALA A 104 4.86 9.74 -2.71
CA ALA A 104 5.41 8.88 -3.75
C ALA A 104 4.41 8.58 -4.87
N VAL A 105 3.13 8.38 -4.53
CA VAL A 105 2.08 8.21 -5.56
C VAL A 105 1.88 9.47 -6.40
N ARG A 106 1.89 10.66 -5.79
CA ARG A 106 1.78 11.92 -6.53
C ARG A 106 2.95 12.14 -7.48
N GLU A 107 4.16 11.78 -7.05
CA GLU A 107 5.35 11.81 -7.90
C GLU A 107 5.19 10.85 -9.10
N LEU A 108 4.73 9.62 -8.85
CA LEU A 108 4.45 8.64 -9.90
C LEU A 108 3.37 9.16 -10.89
N GLN A 109 2.28 9.74 -10.40
CA GLN A 109 1.26 10.38 -11.23
C GLN A 109 1.85 11.52 -12.08
N GLY A 110 2.72 12.36 -11.50
CA GLY A 110 3.41 13.43 -12.21
C GLY A 110 4.36 12.94 -13.31
N SER A 111 4.89 11.72 -13.16
CA SER A 111 5.72 11.04 -14.18
C SER A 111 4.91 10.36 -15.29
N GLY A 112 3.56 10.46 -15.25
CA GLY A 112 2.66 9.86 -16.23
C GLY A 112 2.23 8.43 -15.91
N HIS A 113 2.52 7.95 -14.69
CA HIS A 113 2.07 6.62 -14.27
C HIS A 113 0.56 6.61 -14.02
N ASN A 114 -0.14 5.64 -14.61
CA ASN A 114 -1.60 5.52 -14.51
C ASN A 114 -2.02 4.91 -13.16
N LEU A 115 -1.88 5.70 -12.10
CA LEU A 115 -2.24 5.31 -10.74
C LEU A 115 -3.36 6.21 -10.23
N THR A 116 -4.45 5.60 -9.80
CA THR A 116 -5.62 6.29 -9.24
C THR A 116 -5.68 6.12 -7.73
N MET A 117 -5.82 7.23 -7.00
CA MET A 117 -6.06 7.19 -5.55
C MET A 117 -7.55 7.15 -5.25
N LEU A 118 -7.96 6.29 -4.31
CA LEU A 118 -9.34 6.16 -3.84
C LEU A 118 -9.38 6.27 -2.30
N SER A 119 -10.43 6.90 -1.77
CA SER A 119 -10.71 6.85 -0.34
C SER A 119 -11.24 5.47 0.06
N GLU A 120 -11.12 5.11 1.35
CA GLU A 120 -11.72 3.89 1.90
C GLU A 120 -13.22 3.85 1.64
N SER A 121 -13.89 5.00 1.79
CA SER A 121 -15.31 5.13 1.50
C SER A 121 -15.65 4.86 0.03
N ASP A 122 -14.91 5.45 -0.92
CA ASP A 122 -15.18 5.25 -2.36
C ASP A 122 -14.85 3.82 -2.80
N PHE A 123 -13.77 3.25 -2.28
CA PHE A 123 -13.44 1.85 -2.51
C PHE A 123 -14.60 0.93 -2.11
N LEU A 124 -15.16 1.10 -0.91
CA LEU A 124 -16.24 0.25 -0.42
C LEU A 124 -17.53 0.38 -1.24
N ARG A 125 -17.83 1.56 -1.79
CA ARG A 125 -19.00 1.75 -2.67
C ARG A 125 -18.97 0.89 -3.93
N ASN A 126 -17.78 0.47 -4.39
CA ASN A 126 -17.67 -0.42 -5.54
C ASN A 126 -18.12 -1.86 -5.22
N PHE A 127 -18.14 -2.25 -3.94
CA PHE A 127 -18.54 -3.60 -3.50
C PHE A 127 -19.91 -3.62 -2.83
N LEU A 128 -20.27 -2.53 -2.15
CA LEU A 128 -21.57 -2.32 -1.56
C LEU A 128 -22.48 -1.73 -2.64
N LYS A 129 -23.09 -2.60 -3.45
CA LYS A 129 -24.22 -2.21 -4.29
C LYS A 129 -25.36 -1.80 -3.34
N GLU A 130 -25.55 -0.51 -3.13
CA GLU A 130 -26.84 0.03 -2.66
C GLU A 130 -27.84 0.03 -3.81
#